data_AF-A0A923YSF3-F1
#
_entry.id   AF-A0A923YSF3-F1
#
_cell.length_a   1.000
_cell.length_b   1.000
_cell.length_c   1.000
_cell.angle_alpha   90.00
_cell.angle_beta   90.00
_cell.angle_gamma   90.00
#
_symmetry.space_group_name_H-M   'P 1'
#
loop_
_entity.id
_entity.type
_entity.pdbx_description
1 polymer ?
#
loop_
_entity_poly.entity_id
_entity_poly.type
_entity_poly.pdbx_seq_one_letter_code
_entity_poly.pdbx_strand_id
1 'polypeptide(L)'
;MAMKFRDIDDSQAPLLDHLIELRQRLLKCVYALVITFAICMFFSDRIFVILVHPLVEAGQSRLIYTKLYDAFFVNVKVSLFAAFLISFPVIANQLWAFVAPGLYSREKKAFLPFLIATPILFTMGASLAYFVMMPIAFRWFLGFQGAKGGLQVEALPNAADYLNLVMHFILAFGISFLLPVLLMLLNRAGIVSRAQLVRARRYVVVGCFALAAVAAPPDLGSMLMLAIPLVLLFEGTLVVMRFIENKEAEQRDAVEAAKPVPDPATLPATLLPESPPAP
;
A
#
# COMPACT_ATOMS: atom_id res chain seq x y z
N MET A 1 -18.79 -45.96 -23.57
CA MET A 1 -17.65 -45.19 -23.05
C MET A 1 -17.86 -43.72 -23.42
N ALA A 2 -18.69 -43.01 -22.66
CA ALA A 2 -19.03 -41.61 -22.88
C ALA A 2 -18.55 -40.82 -21.67
N MET A 3 -17.30 -40.37 -21.73
CA MET A 3 -16.73 -39.41 -20.78
C MET A 3 -16.18 -38.23 -21.56
N LYS A 4 -16.32 -37.04 -20.97
CA LYS A 4 -15.94 -35.70 -21.43
C LYS A 4 -16.95 -35.02 -22.35
N PHE A 5 -17.56 -33.96 -21.83
CA PHE A 5 -17.68 -32.61 -22.44
C PHE A 5 -18.49 -31.65 -21.55
N ARG A 6 -19.14 -32.12 -20.47
CA ARG A 6 -19.96 -31.26 -19.58
C ARG A 6 -19.19 -30.50 -18.47
N ASP A 7 -17.94 -30.86 -18.17
CA ASP A 7 -17.18 -30.19 -17.09
C ASP A 7 -16.43 -28.91 -17.53
N ILE A 8 -16.35 -28.61 -18.84
CA ILE A 8 -15.60 -27.44 -19.32
C ILE A 8 -16.48 -26.18 -19.32
N ASP A 9 -17.78 -26.32 -19.61
CA ASP A 9 -18.72 -25.19 -19.76
C ASP A 9 -19.07 -24.52 -18.42
N ASP A 10 -19.26 -25.33 -17.36
CA ASP A 10 -19.51 -24.84 -15.98
C ASP A 10 -18.30 -24.12 -15.35
N SER A 11 -17.09 -24.31 -15.89
CA SER A 11 -15.87 -23.60 -15.46
C SER A 11 -15.61 -22.33 -16.29
N GLN A 12 -16.11 -22.27 -17.54
CA GLN A 12 -16.00 -21.09 -18.40
C GLN A 12 -16.98 -19.99 -17.99
N ALA A 13 -18.23 -20.32 -17.64
CA ALA A 13 -19.22 -19.35 -17.17
C ALA A 13 -18.72 -18.48 -15.98
N PRO A 14 -18.15 -19.03 -14.90
CA PRO A 14 -17.66 -18.23 -13.77
C PRO A 14 -16.40 -17.40 -14.09
N LEU A 15 -15.55 -17.83 -15.04
CA LEU A 15 -14.40 -17.03 -15.48
C LEU A 15 -14.81 -15.87 -16.39
N LEU A 16 -15.76 -16.10 -17.30
CA LEU A 16 -16.31 -15.05 -18.15
C LEU A 16 -17.04 -13.99 -17.32
N ASP A 17 -17.82 -14.40 -16.32
CA ASP A 17 -18.49 -13.47 -15.41
C ASP A 17 -17.48 -12.61 -14.62
N HIS A 18 -16.40 -13.22 -14.14
CA HIS A 18 -15.34 -12.49 -13.43
C HIS A 18 -14.59 -11.49 -14.35
N LEU A 19 -14.35 -11.85 -15.62
CA LEU A 19 -13.74 -10.94 -16.61
C LEU A 19 -14.68 -9.79 -16.99
N ILE A 20 -15.98 -10.04 -17.10
CA ILE A 20 -16.99 -9.00 -17.36
C ILE A 20 -17.03 -8.02 -16.18
N GLU A 21 -16.97 -8.53 -14.96
CA GLU A 21 -16.90 -7.71 -13.76
C GLU A 21 -15.63 -6.83 -13.74
N LEU A 22 -14.45 -7.42 -14.03
CA LEU A 22 -13.19 -6.69 -14.14
C LEU A 22 -13.29 -5.55 -15.14
N ARG A 23 -13.84 -5.82 -16.34
CA ARG A 23 -14.00 -4.81 -17.40
C ARG A 23 -14.87 -3.64 -16.94
N GLN A 24 -16.01 -3.91 -16.31
CA GLN A 24 -16.91 -2.86 -15.84
C GLN A 24 -16.26 -2.00 -14.76
N ARG A 25 -15.50 -2.61 -13.85
CA ARG A 25 -14.76 -1.89 -12.80
C ARG A 25 -13.62 -1.07 -13.37
N LEU A 26 -12.87 -1.63 -14.32
CA LEU A 26 -11.79 -0.93 -15.02
C LEU A 26 -12.33 0.30 -15.75
N LEU A 27 -13.47 0.19 -16.44
CA LEU A 27 -14.11 1.33 -17.10
C LEU A 27 -14.45 2.44 -16.10
N LYS A 28 -14.96 2.12 -14.91
CA LYS A 28 -15.23 3.12 -13.87
C LYS A 28 -13.95 3.83 -13.41
N CYS A 29 -12.84 3.09 -13.23
CA CYS A 29 -11.54 3.67 -12.91
C CYS A 29 -11.05 4.61 -14.01
N VAL A 30 -11.17 4.18 -15.28
CA VAL A 30 -10.77 4.99 -16.43
C VAL A 30 -11.62 6.26 -16.54
N TYR A 31 -12.95 6.17 -16.39
CA TYR A 31 -13.82 7.35 -16.41
C TYR A 31 -13.47 8.32 -15.29
N ALA A 32 -13.27 7.84 -14.07
CA ALA A 32 -12.85 8.67 -12.95
C ALA A 32 -11.53 9.39 -13.24
N LEU A 33 -10.54 8.67 -13.76
CA LEU A 33 -9.23 9.22 -14.11
C LEU A 33 -9.31 10.23 -15.26
N VAL A 34 -10.09 9.98 -16.30
CA VAL A 34 -10.25 10.89 -17.45
C VAL A 34 -10.94 12.19 -17.03
N ILE A 35 -11.98 12.10 -16.20
CA ILE A 35 -12.70 13.28 -15.70
C ILE A 35 -11.76 14.12 -14.81
N THR A 36 -11.08 13.49 -13.85
CA THR A 36 -10.12 14.22 -12.99
C THR A 36 -8.94 14.75 -13.78
N PHE A 37 -8.48 14.06 -14.82
CA PHE A 37 -7.42 14.51 -15.72
C PHE A 37 -7.82 15.77 -16.49
N ALA A 38 -9.01 15.80 -17.08
CA ALA A 38 -9.51 16.98 -17.76
C ALA A 38 -9.54 18.20 -16.82
N ILE A 39 -9.97 18.00 -15.56
CA ILE A 39 -9.97 19.06 -14.54
C ILE A 39 -8.54 19.48 -14.19
N CYS A 40 -7.66 18.53 -13.89
CA CYS A 40 -6.27 18.81 -13.48
C CYS A 40 -5.47 19.50 -14.59
N MET A 41 -5.79 19.24 -15.86
CA MET A 41 -5.12 19.87 -17.00
C MET A 41 -5.30 21.40 -17.01
N PHE A 42 -6.44 21.92 -16.52
CA PHE A 42 -6.64 23.37 -16.36
C PHE A 42 -5.83 23.97 -15.20
N PHE A 43 -5.43 23.15 -14.22
CA PHE A 43 -4.68 23.58 -13.03
C PHE A 43 -3.23 23.11 -13.04
N SER A 44 -2.69 22.71 -14.20
CA SER A 44 -1.36 22.10 -14.32
C SER A 44 -0.25 22.96 -13.72
N ASP A 45 -0.28 24.27 -13.97
CA ASP A 45 0.71 25.23 -13.45
C ASP A 45 0.69 25.30 -11.92
N ARG A 46 -0.50 25.25 -11.31
CA ARG A 46 -0.64 25.29 -9.84
C ARG A 46 -0.08 24.01 -9.22
N ILE A 47 -0.38 22.87 -9.82
CA ILE A 47 0.11 21.57 -9.37
C ILE A 47 1.64 21.50 -9.55
N PHE A 48 2.16 22.03 -10.65
CA PHE A 48 3.61 22.11 -10.90
C PHE A 48 4.32 22.89 -9.79
N VAL A 49 3.81 24.07 -9.44
CA VAL A 49 4.39 24.89 -8.35
C VAL A 49 4.39 24.14 -7.02
N ILE A 50 3.30 23.41 -6.71
CA ILE A 50 3.26 22.56 -5.52
C ILE A 50 4.37 21.51 -5.58
N LEU A 51 4.50 20.78 -6.69
CA LEU A 51 5.51 19.73 -6.82
C LEU A 51 6.95 20.25 -6.71
N VAL A 52 7.21 21.48 -7.17
CA VAL A 52 8.54 22.11 -7.15
C VAL A 52 8.88 22.77 -5.80
N HIS A 53 7.88 23.09 -4.98
CA HIS A 53 8.08 23.80 -3.71
C HIS A 53 9.19 23.20 -2.80
N PRO A 54 9.27 21.87 -2.57
CA PRO A 54 10.32 21.30 -1.73
C PRO A 54 11.74 21.51 -2.27
N LEU A 55 11.90 21.65 -3.59
CA LEU A 55 13.20 21.94 -4.21
C LEU A 55 13.63 23.39 -3.96
N VAL A 56 12.66 24.32 -4.03
CA VAL A 56 12.89 25.74 -3.73
C VAL A 56 13.30 25.91 -2.27
N GLU A 57 12.60 25.23 -1.35
CA GLU A 57 12.97 25.24 0.08
C GLU A 57 14.33 24.62 0.36
N ALA A 58 14.79 23.68 -0.47
CA ALA A 58 16.11 23.09 -0.37
C ALA A 58 17.23 23.99 -0.93
N GLY A 59 16.87 25.16 -1.50
CA GLY A 59 17.81 26.18 -1.95
C GLY A 59 18.07 26.19 -3.46
N GLN A 60 17.32 25.41 -4.26
CA GLN A 60 17.42 25.46 -5.72
C GLN A 60 16.13 26.01 -6.34
N SER A 61 16.24 27.19 -6.98
CA SER A 61 15.12 27.93 -7.56
C SER A 61 15.04 27.84 -9.08
N ARG A 62 16.02 27.20 -9.73
CA ARG A 62 16.09 27.11 -11.19
C ARG A 62 15.87 25.67 -11.67
N LEU A 63 14.88 25.52 -12.54
CA LEU A 63 14.66 24.33 -13.35
C LEU A 63 14.80 24.71 -14.83
N ILE A 64 15.45 23.84 -15.61
CA ILE A 64 15.64 24.05 -17.04
C ILE A 64 14.86 23.01 -17.86
N TYR A 65 14.49 23.38 -19.07
CA TYR A 65 14.07 22.43 -20.09
C TYR A 65 15.25 22.16 -21.02
N THR A 66 15.58 20.89 -21.24
CA THR A 66 16.66 20.51 -22.16
C THR A 66 16.11 20.15 -23.53
N LYS A 67 14.84 19.74 -23.62
CA LYS A 67 14.17 19.43 -24.90
C LYS A 67 13.04 20.41 -25.18
N LEU A 68 12.82 20.68 -26.46
CA LEU A 68 11.80 21.63 -26.92
C LEU A 68 10.38 21.25 -26.47
N TYR A 69 10.08 19.96 -26.43
CA TYR A 69 8.75 19.45 -26.07
C TYR A 69 8.57 19.19 -24.56
N ASP A 70 9.60 19.43 -23.73
CA ASP A 70 9.53 19.11 -22.30
C ASP A 70 8.38 19.88 -21.62
N ALA A 71 8.20 21.16 -21.93
CA ALA A 71 7.16 21.99 -21.31
C ALA A 71 5.74 21.41 -21.51
N PHE A 72 5.43 20.91 -22.70
CA PHE A 72 4.14 20.27 -22.99
C PHE A 72 3.99 18.96 -22.20
N PHE A 73 4.98 18.07 -22.28
CA PHE A 73 4.91 16.77 -21.60
C PHE A 73 4.93 16.89 -20.07
N VAL A 74 5.59 17.90 -19.53
CA VAL A 74 5.56 18.21 -18.09
C VAL A 74 4.14 18.55 -17.65
N ASN A 75 3.45 19.43 -18.37
CA ASN A 75 2.07 19.79 -18.05
C ASN A 75 1.13 18.58 -18.09
N VAL A 76 1.24 17.75 -19.13
CA VAL A 76 0.44 16.52 -19.25
C VAL A 76 0.76 15.54 -18.11
N LYS A 77 2.04 15.31 -17.79
CA LYS A 77 2.46 14.39 -16.73
C LYS A 77 1.96 14.83 -15.36
N VAL A 78 2.14 16.10 -15.02
CA VAL A 78 1.70 16.68 -13.74
C VAL A 78 0.20 16.55 -13.57
N SER A 79 -0.55 16.84 -14.64
CA SER A 79 -2.00 16.74 -14.64
C SER A 79 -2.48 15.30 -14.48
N LEU A 80 -1.85 14.36 -15.19
CA LEU A 80 -2.16 12.93 -15.09
C LEU A 80 -1.84 12.37 -13.70
N PHE A 81 -0.71 12.77 -13.14
CA PHE A 81 -0.31 12.38 -11.79
C PHE A 81 -1.30 12.90 -10.74
N ALA A 82 -1.65 14.18 -10.77
CA ALA A 82 -2.65 14.72 -9.84
C ALA A 82 -4.02 14.08 -10.03
N ALA A 83 -4.43 13.84 -11.28
CA ALA A 83 -5.66 13.14 -11.59
C ALA A 83 -5.70 11.74 -11.01
N PHE A 84 -4.57 11.01 -11.06
CA PHE A 84 -4.43 9.72 -10.42
C PHE A 84 -4.57 9.82 -8.90
N LEU A 85 -3.89 10.76 -8.24
CA LEU A 85 -4.01 10.94 -6.78
C LEU A 85 -5.45 11.27 -6.35
N ILE A 86 -6.14 12.14 -7.08
CA ILE A 86 -7.53 12.54 -6.78
C ILE A 86 -8.51 11.41 -7.06
N SER A 87 -8.31 10.65 -8.15
CA SER A 87 -9.17 9.51 -8.50
C SER A 87 -8.82 8.24 -7.71
N PHE A 88 -7.70 8.22 -6.98
CA PHE A 88 -7.21 7.08 -6.23
C PHE A 88 -8.26 6.46 -5.29
N PRO A 89 -9.08 7.20 -4.52
CA PRO A 89 -10.10 6.59 -3.68
C PRO A 89 -11.12 5.76 -4.47
N VAL A 90 -11.48 6.22 -5.67
CA VAL A 90 -12.37 5.47 -6.56
C VAL A 90 -11.66 4.23 -7.11
N ILE A 91 -10.41 4.39 -7.57
CA ILE A 91 -9.60 3.29 -8.12
C ILE A 91 -9.38 2.20 -7.07
N ALA A 92 -8.93 2.59 -5.87
CA ALA A 92 -8.73 1.71 -4.73
C ALA A 92 -10.02 0.95 -4.37
N ASN A 93 -11.16 1.65 -4.32
CA ASN A 93 -12.43 1.02 -3.99
C ASN A 93 -12.85 -0.01 -5.04
N GLN A 94 -12.68 0.29 -6.32
CA GLN A 94 -13.03 -0.66 -7.39
C GLN A 94 -12.09 -1.87 -7.42
N LEU A 95 -10.78 -1.65 -7.21
CA LEU A 95 -9.78 -2.72 -7.14
C LEU A 95 -10.10 -3.67 -5.99
N TRP A 96 -10.34 -3.12 -4.80
CA TRP A 96 -10.65 -3.90 -3.61
C TRP A 96 -11.98 -4.64 -3.71
N ALA A 97 -13.00 -4.00 -4.28
CA ALA A 97 -14.29 -4.64 -4.50
C ALA A 97 -14.26 -5.75 -5.56
N PHE A 98 -13.22 -5.80 -6.43
CA PHE A 98 -12.94 -6.92 -7.32
C PHE A 98 -12.22 -8.08 -6.61
N VAL A 99 -11.34 -7.77 -5.65
CA VAL A 99 -10.60 -8.78 -4.87
C VAL A 99 -11.47 -9.40 -3.76
N ALA A 100 -12.37 -8.61 -3.16
CA ALA A 100 -13.21 -9.02 -2.03
C ALA A 100 -14.02 -10.31 -2.23
N PRO A 101 -14.67 -10.57 -3.39
CA PRO A 101 -15.48 -11.76 -3.61
C PRO A 101 -14.69 -13.07 -3.50
N GLY A 102 -13.41 -13.05 -3.93
CA GLY A 102 -12.54 -14.23 -3.91
C GLY A 102 -11.91 -14.55 -2.55
N LEU A 103 -11.92 -13.58 -1.62
CA LEU A 103 -11.22 -13.71 -0.33
C LEU A 103 -12.17 -13.85 0.87
N TYR A 104 -13.39 -13.31 0.78
CA TYR A 104 -14.32 -13.23 1.91
C TYR A 104 -15.78 -13.45 1.48
N SER A 105 -16.12 -14.70 1.18
CA SER A 105 -17.51 -15.07 0.85
C SER A 105 -18.47 -14.97 2.05
N ARG A 106 -17.97 -14.87 3.30
CA ARG A 106 -18.80 -14.96 4.52
C ARG A 106 -18.96 -13.68 5.35
N GLU A 107 -18.13 -12.64 5.22
CA GLU A 107 -18.25 -11.40 6.05
C GLU A 107 -17.95 -10.10 5.30
N LYS A 108 -18.93 -9.58 4.56
CA LYS A 108 -18.82 -8.28 3.85
C LYS A 108 -18.50 -7.08 4.79
N LYS A 109 -18.88 -7.15 6.07
CA LYS A 109 -18.66 -6.08 7.05
C LYS A 109 -17.22 -5.97 7.54
N ALA A 110 -16.47 -7.07 7.56
CA ALA A 110 -15.07 -7.08 7.99
C ALA A 110 -14.14 -6.35 7.00
N PHE A 111 -14.59 -6.14 5.76
CA PHE A 111 -13.82 -5.52 4.68
C PHE A 111 -13.94 -3.98 4.61
N LEU A 112 -15.06 -3.43 5.07
CA LEU A 112 -15.35 -2.00 5.03
C LEU A 112 -14.26 -1.11 5.67
N PRO A 113 -13.66 -1.43 6.84
CA PRO A 113 -12.60 -0.59 7.40
C PRO A 113 -11.35 -0.54 6.51
N PHE A 114 -11.01 -1.62 5.81
CA PHE A 114 -9.85 -1.65 4.91
C PHE A 114 -10.05 -0.84 3.64
N LEU A 115 -11.30 -0.79 3.16
CA LEU A 115 -11.70 0.01 2.01
C LEU A 115 -11.51 1.51 2.29
N ILE A 116 -11.83 1.95 3.51
CA ILE A 116 -11.62 3.34 3.96
C ILE A 116 -10.16 3.59 4.35
N ALA A 117 -9.50 2.62 4.97
CA ALA A 117 -8.09 2.74 5.36
C ALA A 117 -7.18 2.89 4.14
N THR A 118 -7.49 2.26 3.01
CA THR A 118 -6.63 2.28 1.81
C THR A 118 -6.39 3.70 1.27
N PRO A 119 -7.41 4.53 0.96
CA PRO A 119 -7.20 5.92 0.57
C PRO A 119 -6.48 6.75 1.62
N ILE A 120 -6.79 6.54 2.90
CA ILE A 120 -6.18 7.29 4.01
C ILE A 120 -4.68 6.95 4.12
N LEU A 121 -4.31 5.67 4.09
CA LEU A 121 -2.92 5.25 4.18
C LEU A 121 -2.14 5.68 2.93
N PHE A 122 -2.72 5.58 1.74
CA PHE A 122 -2.08 6.07 0.52
C PHE A 122 -1.80 7.57 0.59
N THR A 123 -2.78 8.37 1.00
CA THR A 123 -2.61 9.83 1.15
C THR A 123 -1.62 10.19 2.26
N MET A 124 -1.60 9.44 3.36
CA MET A 124 -0.60 9.58 4.42
C MET A 124 0.81 9.24 3.92
N GLY A 125 0.98 8.17 3.15
CA GLY A 125 2.25 7.79 2.53
C GLY A 125 2.74 8.84 1.52
N ALA A 126 1.86 9.29 0.64
CA ALA A 126 2.14 10.36 -0.32
C ALA A 126 2.53 11.68 0.38
N SER A 127 1.84 12.01 1.48
CA SER A 127 2.15 13.20 2.28
C SER A 127 3.49 13.07 2.98
N LEU A 128 3.81 11.92 3.57
CA LEU A 128 5.12 11.68 4.18
C LEU A 128 6.26 11.83 3.15
N ALA A 129 6.05 11.30 1.95
CA ALA A 129 7.01 11.41 0.85
C ALA A 129 7.30 12.89 0.51
N TYR A 130 6.23 13.69 0.36
CA TYR A 130 6.32 15.08 -0.06
C TYR A 130 6.83 16.02 1.04
N PHE A 131 6.27 15.94 2.25
CA PHE A 131 6.58 16.91 3.31
C PHE A 131 7.83 16.56 4.12
N VAL A 132 8.23 15.29 4.19
CA VAL A 132 9.34 14.86 5.04
C VAL A 132 10.50 14.34 4.20
N MET A 133 10.24 13.34 3.36
CA MET A 133 11.32 12.61 2.69
C MET A 133 11.97 13.41 1.56
N MET A 134 11.18 14.15 0.76
CA MET A 134 11.71 14.99 -0.31
C MET A 134 12.65 16.09 0.18
N PRO A 135 12.29 16.93 1.17
CA PRO A 135 13.22 17.94 1.70
C PRO A 135 14.53 17.34 2.20
N ILE A 136 14.47 16.19 2.87
CA ILE A 136 15.67 15.47 3.34
C ILE A 136 16.52 15.02 2.15
N ALA A 137 15.91 14.40 1.14
CA ALA A 137 16.60 13.92 -0.05
C ALA A 137 17.22 15.08 -0.86
N PHE A 138 16.49 16.17 -1.08
CA PHE A 138 17.00 17.31 -1.85
C PHE A 138 18.11 18.06 -1.11
N ARG A 139 18.02 18.23 0.21
CA ARG A 139 19.14 18.77 0.99
C ARG A 139 20.38 17.88 0.91
N TRP A 140 20.20 16.56 0.89
CA TRP A 140 21.29 15.61 0.68
C TRP A 140 21.93 15.77 -0.71
N PHE A 141 21.12 15.78 -1.79
CA PHE A 141 21.61 15.95 -3.15
C PHE A 141 22.30 17.30 -3.37
N LEU A 142 21.68 18.38 -2.90
CA LEU A 142 22.23 19.72 -3.01
C LEU A 142 23.44 19.93 -2.11
N GLY A 143 23.64 19.10 -1.07
CA GLY A 143 24.86 19.09 -0.27
C GLY A 143 26.12 18.69 -1.04
N PHE A 144 25.99 18.06 -2.21
CA PHE A 144 27.13 17.71 -3.07
C PHE A 144 27.58 18.84 -4.00
N GLN A 145 26.82 19.94 -4.08
CA GLN A 145 27.18 21.13 -4.86
C GLN A 145 28.26 21.95 -4.14
N GLY A 146 28.93 22.85 -4.87
CA GLY A 146 29.94 23.76 -4.30
C GLY A 146 31.30 23.69 -5.00
N ALA A 147 32.30 24.31 -4.38
CA ALA A 147 33.65 24.40 -4.94
C ALA A 147 34.42 23.09 -4.71
N LYS A 148 34.66 22.34 -5.79
CA LYS A 148 35.51 21.13 -5.76
C LYS A 148 36.76 21.40 -6.59
N GLY A 149 37.92 21.41 -5.94
CA GLY A 149 39.21 21.63 -6.62
C GLY A 149 39.32 22.98 -7.36
N GLY A 150 38.64 24.02 -6.87
CA GLY A 150 38.60 25.36 -7.50
C GLY A 150 37.52 25.54 -8.58
N LEU A 151 36.79 24.49 -8.96
CA LEU A 151 35.65 24.57 -9.87
C LEU A 151 34.34 24.68 -9.08
N GLN A 152 33.53 25.69 -9.38
CA GLN A 152 32.17 25.77 -8.85
C GLN A 152 31.26 24.82 -9.62
N VAL A 153 30.72 23.83 -8.92
CA VAL A 153 29.76 22.88 -9.48
C VAL A 153 28.38 23.22 -8.93
N GLU A 154 27.49 23.67 -9.81
CA GLU A 154 26.09 23.96 -9.51
C GLU A 154 25.20 22.88 -10.15
N ALA A 155 24.20 22.41 -9.40
CA ALA A 155 23.25 21.44 -9.90
C ALA A 155 22.08 22.15 -10.59
N LEU A 156 21.92 22.01 -11.91
CA LEU A 156 20.80 22.59 -12.67
C LEU A 156 19.83 21.46 -13.13
N PRO A 157 18.83 21.09 -12.32
CA PRO A 157 17.94 20.00 -12.65
C PRO A 157 17.05 20.31 -13.86
N ASN A 158 16.88 19.31 -14.74
CA ASN A 158 15.85 19.34 -15.77
C ASN A 158 14.47 19.17 -15.14
N ALA A 159 13.48 19.97 -15.55
CA ALA A 159 12.13 19.94 -15.00
C ALA A 159 11.41 18.60 -15.19
N ALA A 160 11.55 17.95 -16.35
CA ALA A 160 10.93 16.66 -16.63
C ALA A 160 11.54 15.53 -15.79
N ASP A 161 12.87 15.51 -15.63
CA ASP A 161 13.57 14.52 -14.81
C ASP A 161 13.27 14.70 -13.32
N TYR A 162 13.27 15.95 -12.86
CA TYR A 162 12.87 16.32 -11.51
C TYR A 162 11.44 15.82 -11.19
N LEU A 163 10.48 16.13 -12.07
CA LEU A 163 9.10 15.70 -11.85
C LEU A 163 8.94 14.19 -11.94
N ASN A 164 9.65 13.50 -12.84
CA ASN A 164 9.65 12.05 -12.85
C ASN A 164 10.10 11.51 -11.49
N LEU A 165 11.21 12.01 -10.95
CA LEU A 165 11.71 11.61 -9.63
C LEU A 165 10.67 11.86 -8.54
N VAL A 166 10.14 13.08 -8.44
CA VAL A 166 9.14 13.44 -7.41
C VAL A 166 7.89 12.59 -7.51
N MET A 167 7.32 12.45 -8.72
CA MET A 167 6.07 11.70 -8.92
C MET A 167 6.26 10.21 -8.64
N HIS A 168 7.34 9.59 -9.12
CA HIS A 168 7.64 8.18 -8.81
C HIS A 168 7.85 7.98 -7.32
N PHE A 169 8.52 8.91 -6.66
CA PHE A 169 8.76 8.83 -5.23
C PHE A 169 7.46 8.93 -4.41
N ILE A 170 6.57 9.87 -4.75
CA ILE A 170 5.24 9.97 -4.10
C ILE A 170 4.44 8.68 -4.33
N LEU A 171 4.41 8.15 -5.56
CA LEU A 171 3.67 6.92 -5.87
C LEU A 171 4.26 5.72 -5.13
N ALA A 172 5.59 5.59 -5.10
CA ALA A 172 6.26 4.50 -4.41
C ALA A 172 5.88 4.50 -2.92
N PHE A 173 6.01 5.63 -2.24
CA PHE A 173 5.60 5.75 -0.84
C PHE A 173 4.09 5.53 -0.64
N GLY A 174 3.25 6.15 -1.47
CA GLY A 174 1.80 5.97 -1.39
C GLY A 174 1.40 4.49 -1.51
N ILE A 175 1.94 3.79 -2.51
CA ILE A 175 1.68 2.35 -2.72
C ILE A 175 2.31 1.50 -1.61
N SER A 176 3.51 1.82 -1.15
CA SER A 176 4.14 1.11 -0.03
C SER A 176 3.34 1.21 1.27
N PHE A 177 2.63 2.32 1.49
CA PHE A 177 1.71 2.45 2.63
C PHE A 177 0.45 1.58 2.51
N LEU A 178 0.21 0.94 1.37
CA LEU A 178 -0.84 -0.07 1.22
C LEU A 178 -0.39 -1.45 1.67
N LEU A 179 0.92 -1.67 1.85
CA LEU A 179 1.48 -2.94 2.29
C LEU A 179 0.92 -3.41 3.64
N PRO A 180 0.76 -2.56 4.67
CA PRO A 180 0.10 -2.94 5.91
C PRO A 180 -1.32 -3.47 5.69
N VAL A 181 -2.13 -2.78 4.91
CA VAL A 181 -3.52 -3.18 4.59
C VAL A 181 -3.53 -4.54 3.88
N LEU A 182 -2.68 -4.70 2.88
CA LEU A 182 -2.55 -5.94 2.13
C LEU A 182 -2.18 -7.10 3.05
N LEU A 183 -1.14 -6.96 3.86
CA LEU A 183 -0.69 -8.01 4.76
C LEU A 183 -1.74 -8.36 5.83
N MET A 184 -2.43 -7.36 6.38
CA MET A 184 -3.50 -7.58 7.34
C MET A 184 -4.67 -8.35 6.72
N LEU A 185 -5.03 -8.03 5.47
CA LEU A 185 -6.06 -8.77 4.74
C LEU A 185 -5.62 -10.22 4.46
N LEU A 186 -4.38 -10.44 4.03
CA LEU A 186 -3.85 -11.78 3.79
C LEU A 186 -3.81 -12.63 5.07
N ASN A 187 -3.45 -12.02 6.20
CA ASN A 187 -3.44 -12.70 7.50
C ASN A 187 -4.84 -13.04 7.99
N ARG A 188 -5.77 -12.09 7.90
CA ARG A 188 -7.15 -12.33 8.30
C ARG A 188 -7.83 -13.34 7.38
N ALA A 189 -7.41 -13.45 6.11
CA ALA A 189 -7.93 -14.44 5.16
C ALA A 189 -7.34 -15.84 5.35
N GLY A 190 -6.37 -15.99 6.24
CA GLY A 190 -5.68 -17.26 6.48
C GLY A 190 -4.70 -17.66 5.37
N ILE A 191 -4.42 -16.79 4.40
CA ILE A 191 -3.44 -17.07 3.33
C ILE A 191 -2.02 -17.02 3.88
N VAL A 192 -1.73 -16.04 4.74
CA VAL A 192 -0.39 -15.86 5.31
C VAL A 192 -0.48 -15.59 6.80
N SER A 193 0.09 -16.47 7.62
CA SER A 193 0.23 -16.23 9.06
C SER A 193 1.33 -15.22 9.38
N ARG A 194 1.19 -14.50 10.49
CA ARG A 194 2.25 -13.66 11.06
C ARG A 194 3.57 -14.43 11.25
N ALA A 195 3.51 -15.69 11.69
CA ALA A 195 4.71 -16.52 11.85
C ALA A 195 5.47 -16.74 10.53
N GLN A 196 4.75 -16.92 9.41
CA GLN A 196 5.35 -16.99 8.08
C GLN A 196 5.99 -15.66 7.68
N LEU A 197 5.32 -14.52 7.91
CA LEU A 197 5.89 -13.20 7.63
C LEU A 197 7.16 -12.92 8.46
N VAL A 198 7.18 -13.35 9.72
CA VAL A 198 8.37 -13.23 10.59
C VAL A 198 9.53 -14.06 10.03
N ARG A 199 9.28 -15.30 9.58
CA ARG A 199 10.33 -16.11 8.93
C ARG A 199 10.78 -15.50 7.60
N ALA A 200 9.87 -14.83 6.89
CA ALA A 200 10.14 -14.21 5.60
C ALA A 200 10.81 -12.82 5.70
N ARG A 201 11.07 -12.28 6.89
CA ARG A 201 11.66 -10.94 7.12
C ARG A 201 12.84 -10.62 6.19
N ARG A 202 13.81 -11.52 6.10
CA ARG A 202 15.00 -11.34 5.24
C ARG A 202 14.66 -11.11 3.77
N TYR A 203 13.63 -11.77 3.25
CA TYR A 203 13.18 -11.62 1.86
C TYR A 203 12.41 -10.32 1.66
N VAL A 204 11.58 -9.93 2.63
CA VAL A 204 10.83 -8.67 2.57
C VAL A 204 11.78 -7.48 2.61
N VAL A 205 12.82 -7.52 3.45
CA VAL A 205 13.86 -6.49 3.47
C VAL A 205 14.52 -6.37 2.10
N VAL A 206 14.96 -7.47 1.48
CA VAL A 206 15.51 -7.44 0.12
C VAL A 206 14.51 -6.86 -0.89
N GLY A 207 13.22 -7.23 -0.79
CA GLY A 207 12.17 -6.65 -1.62
C GLY A 207 11.99 -5.14 -1.45
N CYS A 208 12.06 -4.63 -0.22
CA CYS A 208 11.99 -3.19 0.07
C CYS A 208 13.19 -2.45 -0.53
N PHE A 209 14.39 -3.02 -0.44
CA PHE A 209 15.59 -2.47 -1.07
C PHE A 209 15.53 -2.53 -2.59
N ALA A 210 14.98 -3.60 -3.18
CA ALA A 210 14.76 -3.68 -4.62
C ALA A 210 13.76 -2.62 -5.12
N LEU A 211 12.66 -2.41 -4.41
CA LEU A 211 11.71 -1.33 -4.70
C LEU A 211 12.36 0.04 -4.56
N ALA A 212 13.16 0.25 -3.51
CA ALA A 212 13.91 1.48 -3.32
C ALA A 212 14.88 1.75 -4.47
N ALA A 213 15.59 0.73 -4.96
CA ALA A 213 16.52 0.86 -6.07
C ALA A 213 15.85 1.20 -7.41
N VAL A 214 14.59 0.82 -7.60
CA VAL A 214 13.82 1.17 -8.81
C VAL A 214 13.20 2.56 -8.69
N ALA A 215 12.74 2.94 -7.50
CA ALA A 215 12.01 4.19 -7.28
C ALA A 215 12.92 5.39 -6.97
N ALA A 216 14.07 5.17 -6.33
CA ALA A 216 15.06 6.20 -6.03
C ALA A 216 16.16 6.23 -7.10
N PRO A 217 16.89 7.35 -7.22
CA PRO A 217 18.10 7.40 -8.02
C PRO A 217 19.11 6.33 -7.57
N PRO A 218 20.03 5.90 -8.46
CA PRO A 218 20.99 4.83 -8.17
C PRO A 218 22.14 5.32 -7.27
N ASP A 219 21.80 5.86 -6.09
CA ASP A 219 22.72 6.26 -5.05
C ASP A 219 22.34 5.64 -3.69
N LEU A 220 23.37 5.32 -2.89
CA LEU A 220 23.20 4.64 -1.60
C LEU A 220 22.37 5.46 -0.61
N GLY A 221 22.52 6.79 -0.60
CA GLY A 221 21.86 7.66 0.36
C GLY A 221 20.35 7.67 0.16
N SER A 222 19.92 7.98 -1.06
CA SER A 222 18.50 8.05 -1.43
C SER A 222 17.84 6.67 -1.40
N MET A 223 18.56 5.60 -1.77
CA MET A 223 18.06 4.24 -1.64
C MET A 223 17.75 3.90 -0.18
N LEU A 224 18.64 4.24 0.77
CA LEU A 224 18.42 4.01 2.20
C LEU A 224 17.27 4.88 2.75
N MET A 225 17.18 6.15 2.33
CA MET A 225 16.09 7.04 2.72
C MET A 225 14.71 6.51 2.33
N LEU A 226 14.62 5.75 1.22
CA LEU A 226 13.38 5.10 0.78
C LEU A 226 13.20 3.73 1.45
N ALA A 227 14.24 2.89 1.48
CA ALA A 227 14.14 1.53 1.99
C ALA A 227 13.80 1.46 3.49
N ILE A 228 14.38 2.36 4.31
CA ILE A 228 14.20 2.34 5.77
C ILE A 228 12.72 2.53 6.16
N PRO A 229 12.01 3.58 5.68
CA PRO A 229 10.57 3.72 5.94
C PRO A 229 9.74 2.51 5.51
N LEU A 230 10.06 1.88 4.37
CA LEU A 230 9.35 0.69 3.89
C LEU A 230 9.53 -0.50 4.83
N VAL A 231 10.75 -0.74 5.30
CA VAL A 231 11.02 -1.80 6.29
C VAL A 231 10.32 -1.49 7.61
N LEU A 232 10.32 -0.23 8.05
CA LEU A 232 9.60 0.19 9.26
C LEU A 232 8.09 -0.03 9.15
N LEU A 233 7.47 0.22 7.98
CA LEU A 233 6.06 -0.09 7.76
C LEU A 233 5.78 -1.58 7.86
N PHE A 234 6.64 -2.41 7.29
CA PHE A 234 6.51 -3.87 7.40
C PHE A 234 6.61 -4.33 8.87
N GLU A 235 7.60 -3.83 9.61
CA GLU A 235 7.76 -4.14 11.04
C GLU A 235 6.58 -3.65 11.87
N GLY A 236 6.11 -2.42 11.62
CA GLY A 236 4.91 -1.87 12.25
C GLY A 236 3.68 -2.74 12.00
N THR A 237 3.54 -3.29 10.79
CA THR A 237 2.47 -4.23 10.45
C THR A 237 2.53 -5.49 11.29
N LEU A 238 3.72 -6.09 11.46
CA LEU A 238 3.91 -7.29 12.30
C LEU A 238 3.57 -7.04 13.78
N VAL A 239 3.83 -5.82 14.25
CA VAL A 239 3.48 -5.38 15.61
C VAL A 239 1.96 -5.26 15.74
N VAL A 240 1.27 -4.60 14.80
CA VAL A 240 -0.19 -4.49 14.80
C VAL A 240 -0.85 -5.87 14.75
N MET A 241 -0.34 -6.79 13.92
CA MET A 241 -0.82 -8.18 13.87
C MET A 241 -0.71 -8.88 15.24
N ARG A 242 0.40 -8.68 15.96
CA ARG A 242 0.58 -9.24 17.31
C ARG A 242 -0.48 -8.73 18.29
N PHE A 243 -0.76 -7.43 18.26
CA PHE A 243 -1.76 -6.84 19.15
C PHE A 243 -3.17 -7.39 18.87
N ILE A 244 -3.51 -7.62 17.60
CA ILE A 244 -4.79 -8.22 17.21
C ILE A 244 -4.86 -9.68 17.68
N GLU A 245 -3.83 -10.49 17.42
CA GLU A 245 -3.76 -11.89 17.87
C GLU A 245 -3.92 -12.03 19.39
N ASN A 246 -3.23 -11.18 20.15
CA ASN A 246 -3.30 -11.18 21.62
C ASN A 246 -4.72 -10.85 22.11
N LYS A 247 -5.36 -9.83 21.52
CA LYS A 247 -6.72 -9.43 21.89
C LYS A 247 -7.75 -10.51 21.54
N GLU A 248 -7.58 -11.19 20.42
CA GLU A 248 -8.43 -12.33 20.04
C GLU A 248 -8.25 -13.53 20.98
N ALA A 249 -7.02 -13.77 21.47
CA ALA A 249 -6.76 -14.80 22.47
C ALA A 249 -7.43 -14.48 23.81
N GLU A 250 -7.27 -13.25 24.33
CA GLU A 250 -7.92 -12.80 25.57
C GLU A 250 -9.45 -12.92 25.50
N GLN A 251 -10.06 -12.60 24.35
CA GLN A 251 -11.50 -12.75 24.15
C GLN A 251 -11.94 -14.21 24.14
N ARG A 252 -11.14 -15.12 23.55
CA ARG A 252 -11.43 -16.56 23.57
C ARG A 252 -11.36 -17.11 24.99
N ASP A 253 -10.32 -16.74 25.73
CA ASP A 253 -10.11 -17.17 27.11
C ASP A 253 -11.25 -16.65 28.03
N ALA A 254 -11.69 -15.41 27.83
CA ALA A 254 -12.83 -14.84 28.56
C ALA A 254 -14.16 -15.54 28.25
N VAL A 255 -14.39 -15.93 26.99
CA VAL A 255 -15.59 -16.70 26.59
C VAL A 255 -15.55 -18.13 27.13
N GLU A 256 -14.37 -18.75 27.19
CA GLU A 256 -14.18 -20.08 27.76
C GLU A 256 -14.35 -20.08 29.28
N ALA A 257 -13.83 -19.07 29.98
CA ALA A 257 -14.04 -18.87 31.42
C ALA A 257 -15.49 -18.54 31.79
N ALA A 258 -16.27 -17.98 30.85
CA ALA A 258 -17.69 -17.67 31.04
C ALA A 258 -18.62 -18.86 30.71
N LYS A 259 -18.11 -19.99 30.18
CA LYS A 259 -18.93 -21.19 30.03
C LYS A 259 -19.30 -21.74 31.41
N PRO A 260 -20.58 -22.07 31.68
CA PRO A 260 -20.96 -22.68 32.94
C PRO A 260 -20.19 -24.00 33.12
N VAL A 261 -19.61 -24.22 34.29
CA VAL A 261 -19.11 -25.54 34.69
C VAL A 261 -20.28 -26.52 34.54
N PRO A 262 -20.11 -27.66 33.83
CA PRO A 262 -21.17 -28.64 33.69
C PRO A 262 -21.69 -29.04 35.08
N ASP A 263 -23.02 -29.03 35.25
CA ASP A 263 -23.65 -29.49 36.48
C ASP A 263 -23.15 -30.92 36.78
N PRO A 264 -22.58 -31.20 37.97
CA PRO A 264 -22.16 -32.54 38.37
C PRO A 264 -23.24 -33.61 38.16
N ALA A 265 -24.52 -33.23 38.15
CA ALA A 265 -25.65 -34.13 37.88
C ALA A 265 -25.77 -34.57 36.39
N THR A 266 -25.02 -33.95 35.47
CA THR A 266 -25.00 -34.29 34.03
C THR A 266 -23.73 -35.02 33.59
N LEU A 267 -22.77 -35.21 34.50
CA LEU A 267 -21.59 -36.02 34.26
C LEU A 267 -21.97 -37.51 34.23
N PRO A 268 -21.46 -38.31 33.28
CA PRO A 268 -21.67 -39.76 33.33
C PRO A 268 -21.15 -40.31 34.67
N ALA A 269 -21.90 -41.25 35.26
CA ALA A 269 -21.69 -41.78 36.62
C ALA A 269 -20.27 -42.31 36.92
N THR A 270 -19.43 -42.47 35.91
CA THR A 270 -18.02 -42.86 35.98
C THR A 270 -17.07 -41.77 36.49
N LEU A 271 -17.53 -40.52 36.62
CA LEU A 271 -16.71 -39.38 37.08
C LEU A 271 -17.14 -38.82 38.45
N LEU A 272 -18.14 -39.42 39.10
CA LEU A 272 -18.51 -39.04 40.46
C LEU A 272 -17.47 -39.62 41.45
N PRO A 273 -16.94 -38.83 42.38
CA PRO A 273 -16.06 -39.35 43.43
C PRO A 273 -16.86 -40.37 44.25
N GLU A 274 -16.37 -41.61 44.32
CA GLU A 274 -16.97 -42.63 45.19
C GLU A 274 -17.02 -42.11 46.63
N SER A 275 -18.20 -42.24 47.25
CA SER A 275 -18.40 -41.87 48.64
C SER A 275 -17.43 -42.66 49.52
N PRO A 276 -16.73 -42.02 50.47
CA PRO A 276 -15.85 -42.73 51.39
C PRO A 276 -16.64 -43.78 52.19
N PRO A 277 -16.06 -44.95 52.48
CA PRO A 277 -16.75 -45.98 53.25
C PRO A 277 -17.07 -45.46 54.66
N ALA A 278 -18.33 -45.65 55.07
CA ALA A 278 -18.82 -45.33 56.41
C ALA A 278 -18.07 -46.17 57.48
N PRO A 279 -17.88 -45.63 58.70
CA PRO A 279 -17.08 -46.26 59.74
C PRO A 279 -17.63 -47.59 60.26
#